data_AF-A0A919BLN1-F1
#
_entry.id   AF-A0A919BLN1-F1
#
_cell.length_a   1.000
_cell.length_b   1.000
_cell.length_c   1.000
_cell.angle_alpha   90.00
_cell.angle_beta   90.00
_cell.angle_gamma   90.00
#
_symmetry.space_group_name_H-M   'P 1'
#
loop_
_entity.id
_entity.type
_entity.pdbx_description
1 polymer ?
#
loop_
_entity_poly.entity_id
_entity_poly.type
_entity_poly.pdbx_seq_one_letter_code
_entity_poly.pdbx_strand_id
1 'polypeptide(L)'
;MGKAFNLNGKNLIFMSYFLVFLGILTPMLVLFSIVEPPKGEAPHIWFQRSGSLLVIFAIIAESILLQGVDNLKNLNVAWKMSHSVAKMLSPILAIIGTIIWGYGDIPLT
;
A
#
# COMPACT_ATOMS: atom_id res chain seq x y z
N MET A 1 -1.28 -0.98 24.61
CA MET A 1 -1.87 0.24 24.02
C MET A 1 -0.74 1.15 23.56
N GLY A 2 -0.29 0.97 22.32
CA GLY A 2 0.73 1.85 21.75
C GLY A 2 0.17 3.26 21.60
N LYS A 3 0.97 4.29 21.89
CA LYS A 3 0.60 5.69 21.66
C LYS A 3 0.16 5.83 20.20
N ALA A 4 -1.14 6.00 19.98
CA ALA A 4 -1.70 6.27 18.67
C ALA A 4 -0.95 7.47 18.08
N PHE A 5 -0.57 7.37 16.81
CA PHE A 5 -0.04 8.51 16.06
C PHE A 5 -0.98 9.72 16.27
N ASN A 6 -0.53 10.71 17.04
CA ASN A 6 -1.27 11.95 17.29
C ASN A 6 -1.12 12.86 16.07
N LEU A 7 -1.64 12.38 14.94
CA LEU A 7 -1.66 13.09 13.68
C LEU A 7 -3.02 13.75 13.51
N ASN A 8 -3.02 14.97 12.98
CA ASN A 8 -4.25 15.59 12.50
C ASN A 8 -4.91 14.67 11.46
N GLY A 9 -6.24 14.49 11.52
CA GLY A 9 -6.96 13.56 10.65
C GLY A 9 -6.74 13.82 9.15
N LYS A 10 -6.49 15.06 8.72
CA LYS A 10 -6.12 15.37 7.33
C LYS A 10 -4.76 14.81 6.95
N ASN A 11 -3.76 15.00 7.82
CA ASN A 11 -2.39 14.52 7.60
C ASN A 11 -2.35 12.99 7.59
N LEU A 12 -3.19 12.37 8.40
CA LEU A 12 -3.34 10.92 8.47
C LEU A 12 -3.85 10.35 7.14
N ILE A 13 -4.92 10.94 6.60
CA ILE A 13 -5.48 10.56 5.29
C ILE A 13 -4.43 10.77 4.19
N PHE A 14 -3.77 11.94 4.18
CA PHE A 14 -2.71 12.26 3.22
C PHE A 14 -1.56 11.24 3.27
N MET A 15 -1.06 10.92 4.46
CA MET A 15 0.02 9.95 4.66
C MET A 15 -0.38 8.55 4.16
N SER A 16 -1.63 8.16 4.37
CA SER A 16 -2.15 6.88 3.91
C SER A 16 -2.20 6.81 2.38
N TYR A 17 -2.66 7.88 1.71
CA TYR A 17 -2.60 7.96 0.25
C TYR A 17 -1.18 7.98 -0.29
N PHE A 18 -0.27 8.68 0.38
CA PHE A 18 1.13 8.70 0.00
C PHE A 18 1.77 7.29 0.06
N LEU A 19 1.49 6.54 1.13
CA LEU A 19 1.95 5.16 1.26
C LEU A 19 1.34 4.24 0.19
N VAL A 20 0.03 4.34 -0.04
CA VAL A 20 -0.65 3.59 -1.12
C VAL A 20 -0.04 3.93 -2.49
N PHE A 21 0.24 5.21 -2.75
CA PHE A 21 0.88 5.66 -3.97
C PHE A 21 2.27 5.03 -4.13
N LEU A 22 3.11 5.06 -3.08
CA LEU A 22 4.41 4.39 -3.11
C LEU A 22 4.26 2.88 -3.35
N GLY A 23 3.28 2.26 -2.68
CA GLY A 23 2.93 0.86 -2.87
C GLY A 23 2.65 0.53 -4.33
N ILE A 24 1.77 1.27 -4.99
CA ILE A 24 1.42 1.05 -6.41
C ILE A 24 2.60 1.39 -7.32
N LEU A 25 3.35 2.43 -7.00
CA LEU A 25 4.50 2.86 -7.80
C LEU A 25 5.55 1.75 -7.89
N THR A 26 5.78 0.98 -6.82
CA THR A 26 6.81 -0.08 -6.82
C THR A 26 6.65 -1.15 -7.92
N PRO A 27 5.52 -1.89 -8.05
CA PRO A 27 5.33 -2.83 -9.14
C PRO A 27 5.21 -2.15 -10.50
N MET A 28 4.69 -0.91 -10.58
CA MET A 28 4.61 -0.19 -11.86
C MET A 28 6.00 0.13 -12.41
N LEU A 29 6.91 0.61 -11.57
CA LEU A 29 8.29 0.90 -12.00
C LEU A 29 9.01 -0.35 -12.53
N VAL A 30 8.76 -1.51 -11.93
CA VAL A 30 9.32 -2.79 -12.40
C VAL A 30 8.61 -3.27 -13.68
N LEU A 31 7.28 -3.16 -13.76
CA LEU A 31 6.49 -3.58 -14.92
C LEU A 31 6.85 -2.81 -16.19
N PHE A 32 7.13 -1.50 -16.07
CA PHE A 32 7.57 -0.67 -17.19
C PHE A 32 9.08 -0.69 -17.44
N SER A 33 9.82 -1.61 -16.79
CA SER A 33 11.28 -1.73 -16.91
C SER A 33 12.05 -0.43 -16.61
N ILE A 34 11.49 0.45 -15.78
CA ILE A 34 12.16 1.68 -15.33
C ILE A 34 13.22 1.33 -14.28
N VAL A 35 12.93 0.34 -13.43
CA VAL A 35 13.88 -0.24 -12.47
C VAL A 35 14.23 -1.65 -12.94
N GLU A 36 15.43 -1.78 -13.49
CA GLU A 36 15.94 -3.06 -13.98
C GLU A 36 16.34 -3.99 -12.83
N PRO A 37 16.16 -5.31 -13.00
CA PRO A 37 16.65 -6.29 -12.05
C PRO A 37 18.19 -6.28 -11.98
N PRO A 38 18.79 -6.71 -10.86
CA PRO A 38 20.22 -6.96 -10.78
C PRO A 38 20.70 -7.92 -11.89
N LYS A 39 21.94 -7.72 -12.37
CA LYS A 39 22.54 -8.58 -13.40
C LYS A 39 22.47 -10.05 -12.97
N GLY A 40 21.78 -10.88 -13.75
CA GLY A 40 21.65 -12.32 -13.50
C GLY A 40 20.30 -12.74 -12.90
N GLU A 41 19.41 -11.81 -12.56
CA GLU A 41 18.03 -12.15 -12.14
C GLU A 41 17.04 -12.02 -13.31
N ALA A 42 16.06 -12.92 -13.34
CA ALA A 42 15.00 -12.85 -14.33
C ALA A 42 13.98 -11.74 -13.98
N PRO A 43 13.50 -10.94 -14.95
CA PRO A 43 12.59 -9.81 -14.68
C PRO A 43 11.32 -10.17 -13.90
N HIS A 44 10.78 -11.38 -14.13
CA HIS A 44 9.58 -11.85 -13.43
C HIS A 44 9.81 -12.11 -11.93
N ILE A 45 11.03 -12.50 -11.53
CA ILE A 45 11.40 -12.68 -10.12
C ILE A 45 11.43 -11.31 -9.42
N TRP A 46 11.98 -10.31 -10.10
CA TRP A 46 12.05 -8.95 -9.57
C TRP A 46 10.66 -8.30 -9.46
N PHE A 47 9.78 -8.55 -10.44
CA PHE A 47 8.38 -8.12 -10.37
C PHE A 47 7.64 -8.73 -9.16
N GLN A 48 7.86 -10.00 -8.84
CA GLN A 48 7.25 -10.62 -7.65
C GLN A 48 7.70 -9.95 -6.35
N ARG A 49 8.99 -9.66 -6.20
CA ARG A 49 9.53 -8.99 -5.00
C ARG A 49 8.90 -7.62 -4.78
N SER A 50 8.59 -6.90 -5.86
CA SER A 50 7.88 -5.62 -5.78
C SER A 50 6.47 -5.74 -5.16
N GLY A 51 5.82 -6.91 -5.29
CA GLY A 51 4.55 -7.21 -4.64
C GLY A 51 4.62 -7.13 -3.11
N SER A 52 5.74 -7.58 -2.51
CA SER A 52 5.94 -7.49 -1.05
C SER A 52 5.99 -6.04 -0.53
N LEU A 53 6.55 -5.11 -1.31
CA LEU A 53 6.56 -3.69 -0.98
C LEU A 53 5.15 -3.10 -1.03
N LEU A 54 4.38 -3.44 -2.07
CA LEU A 54 2.96 -3.05 -2.16
C LEU A 54 2.18 -3.53 -0.91
N VAL A 55 2.38 -4.78 -0.48
CA VAL A 55 1.75 -5.33 0.74
C VAL A 55 2.13 -4.53 1.97
N ILE A 56 3.43 -4.30 2.20
CA ILE A 56 3.92 -3.58 3.39
C ILE A 56 3.32 -2.18 3.45
N PHE A 57 3.38 -1.42 2.35
CA PHE A 57 2.84 -0.06 2.32
C PHE A 57 1.33 -0.02 2.51
N ALA A 58 0.60 -0.96 1.89
CA ALA A 58 -0.85 -1.08 2.04
C ALA A 58 -1.26 -1.40 3.49
N ILE A 59 -0.59 -2.33 4.15
CA ILE A 59 -0.87 -2.69 5.56
C ILE A 59 -0.54 -1.53 6.50
N ILE A 60 0.57 -0.82 6.29
CA ILE A 60 0.91 0.35 7.10
C ILE A 60 -0.15 1.44 6.92
N ALA A 61 -0.57 1.72 5.69
CA ALA A 61 -1.65 2.68 5.40
C ALA A 61 -2.97 2.29 6.08
N GLU A 62 -3.36 1.01 6.01
CA GLU A 62 -4.55 0.49 6.69
C GLU A 62 -4.46 0.68 8.22
N SER A 63 -3.31 0.32 8.81
CA SER A 63 -3.09 0.45 10.26
C SER A 63 -3.20 1.91 10.73
N ILE A 64 -2.66 2.85 9.95
CA ILE A 64 -2.80 4.29 10.20
C ILE A 64 -4.27 4.72 10.14
N LEU A 65 -5.01 4.30 9.11
CA LEU A 65 -6.43 4.64 8.92
C LEU A 65 -7.33 4.06 10.02
N LEU A 66 -7.03 2.86 10.52
CA LEU A 66 -7.76 2.21 11.61
C LEU A 66 -7.53 2.89 12.95
N GLN A 67 -6.28 3.26 13.26
CA GLN A 67 -5.95 3.98 14.49
C GLN A 67 -6.44 5.44 14.47
N GLY A 68 -6.61 6.01 13.27
CA GLY A 68 -6.97 7.41 13.06
C GLY A 68 -8.44 7.78 13.18
N VAL A 69 -9.34 6.82 13.43
CA VAL A 69 -10.81 7.03 13.33
C VAL A 69 -11.29 8.16 14.24
N ASP A 70 -10.77 8.25 15.46
CA ASP A 70 -11.17 9.30 16.41
C ASP A 70 -10.79 10.71 15.94
N ASN A 71 -9.71 10.85 15.17
CA ASN A 71 -9.23 12.13 14.62
C ASN A 71 -10.13 12.67 13.48
N LEU A 72 -11.16 11.92 13.07
CA LEU A 72 -12.06 12.27 11.97
C LEU A 72 -13.39 12.88 12.42
N LYS A 73 -13.72 12.82 13.73
CA LYS A 73 -15.05 13.21 14.24
C LYS A 73 -15.44 14.63 13.82
N ASN A 74 -14.50 15.57 13.88
CA ASN A 74 -14.67 16.99 13.59
C ASN A 74 -14.33 17.40 12.14
N LEU A 75 -14.03 16.44 11.25
CA LEU A 75 -13.72 16.74 9.86
C LEU A 75 -14.97 16.86 8.98
N ASN A 76 -14.82 17.59 7.87
CA ASN A 76 -15.86 17.75 6.86
C ASN A 76 -16.20 16.40 6.19
N VAL A 77 -17.42 16.28 5.65
CA VAL A 77 -17.95 15.07 5.00
C VAL A 77 -17.03 14.56 3.90
N ALA A 78 -16.43 15.45 3.10
CA ALA A 78 -15.48 15.08 2.05
C ALA A 78 -14.27 14.30 2.59
N TRP A 79 -13.73 14.70 3.75
CA TRP A 79 -12.59 14.01 4.39
C TRP A 79 -13.01 12.67 4.98
N LYS A 80 -14.23 12.56 5.52
CA LYS A 80 -14.78 11.28 5.99
C LYS A 80 -14.97 10.28 4.84
N MET A 81 -15.46 10.76 3.69
CA MET A 81 -15.58 9.95 2.49
C MET A 81 -14.21 9.49 1.97
N SER A 82 -13.24 10.41 1.92
CA SER A 82 -11.87 10.09 1.51
C SER A 82 -11.21 9.05 2.44
N HIS A 83 -11.39 9.17 3.76
CA HIS A 83 -10.95 8.15 4.71
C HIS A 83 -11.60 6.79 4.43
N SER A 84 -12.91 6.76 4.20
CA SER A 84 -13.65 5.52 3.91
C SER A 84 -13.14 4.84 2.64
N VAL A 85 -12.86 5.62 1.58
CA VAL A 85 -12.28 5.10 0.33
C VAL A 85 -10.88 4.54 0.57
N ALA A 86 -10.00 5.29 1.24
CA ALA A 86 -8.65 4.83 1.54
C ALA A 86 -8.65 3.56 2.41
N LYS A 87 -9.58 3.46 3.37
CA LYS A 87 -9.76 2.31 4.25
C LYS A 87 -10.21 1.06 3.48
N MET A 88 -11.01 1.22 2.43
CA MET A 88 -11.39 0.11 1.56
C MET A 88 -10.28 -0.28 0.58
N LEU A 89 -9.59 0.71 0.00
CA LEU A 89 -8.54 0.47 -1.01
C LEU A 89 -7.30 -0.21 -0.42
N SER A 90 -6.88 0.16 0.79
CA SER A 90 -5.65 -0.36 1.42
C SER A 90 -5.63 -1.90 1.51
N PRO A 91 -6.63 -2.59 2.10
CA PRO A 91 -6.63 -4.05 2.17
C PRO A 91 -6.76 -4.70 0.78
N ILE A 92 -7.47 -4.10 -0.17
CA ILE A 92 -7.56 -4.60 -1.56
C ILE A 92 -6.17 -4.60 -2.20
N LEU A 93 -5.41 -3.53 -2.00
CA LEU A 93 -4.04 -3.42 -2.51
C LEU A 93 -3.09 -4.40 -1.83
N ALA A 94 -3.28 -4.69 -0.54
CA ALA A 94 -2.52 -5.74 0.14
C ALA A 94 -2.82 -7.12 -0.47
N ILE A 95 -4.08 -7.42 -0.81
CA ILE A 95 -4.44 -8.67 -1.51
C ILE A 95 -3.78 -8.73 -2.89
N ILE A 96 -3.84 -7.64 -3.67
CA ILE A 96 -3.21 -7.56 -5.00
C ILE A 96 -1.69 -7.76 -4.89
N GLY A 97 -1.04 -7.09 -3.94
CA GLY A 97 0.39 -7.26 -3.69
C GLY A 97 0.77 -8.68 -3.30
N THR A 98 -0.10 -9.36 -2.54
CA THR A 98 0.07 -10.77 -2.17
C THR A 98 -0.04 -11.67 -3.40
N ILE A 99 -0.98 -11.39 -4.32
CA ILE A 99 -1.09 -12.12 -5.59
C ILE A 99 0.14 -11.91 -6.46
N ILE A 100 0.62 -10.67 -6.62
CA ILE A 100 1.84 -10.36 -7.37
C ILE A 100 3.05 -11.08 -6.78
N TRP A 101 3.15 -11.06 -5.45
CA TRP A 101 4.25 -11.70 -4.72
C TRP A 101 4.23 -13.21 -4.87
N GLY A 102 3.06 -13.86 -4.72
CA GLY A 102 2.92 -15.31 -4.84
C GLY A 102 2.91 -15.85 -6.27
N TYR A 103 2.86 -14.99 -7.30
CA TYR A 103 2.64 -15.45 -8.68
C TYR A 103 3.79 -16.27 -9.29
N GLY A 104 5.03 -16.10 -8.84
CA GLY A 104 6.13 -16.95 -9.32
C GLY A 104 6.67 -17.94 -8.31
N ASP A 105 5.94 -18.12 -7.20
CA ASP A 105 5.98 -19.36 -6.44
C ASP A 105 5.04 -20.42 -7.04
N ILE A 106 4.19 -20.05 -8.01
CA ILE A 106 3.40 -21.01 -8.79
C ILE A 106 4.39 -21.77 -9.69
N PRO A 107 4.65 -23.07 -9.46
CA PRO A 107 5.40 -23.86 -10.41
C PRO A 107 4.49 -24.08 -11.61
N LEU A 108 4.52 -23.15 -12.57
CA LEU A 108 4.11 -23.44 -13.93
C LEU A 108 5.20 -24.36 -14.51
N THR A 109 5.07 -25.65 -14.19
CA THR A 109 5.70 -26.78 -14.89
C THR A 109 5.46 -26.70 -16.38
#